data_AF-A0A821SXP1-F1
#
_entry.id   AF-A0A821SXP1-F1
#
_cell.length_a   1.000
_cell.length_b   1.000
_cell.length_c   1.000
_cell.angle_alpha   90.00
_cell.angle_beta   90.00
_cell.angle_gamma   90.00
#
_symmetry.space_group_name_H-M   'P 1'
#
loop_
_entity.id
_entity.type
_entity.pdbx_description
1 polymer ?
#
loop_
_entity_poly.entity_id
_entity_poly.type
_entity_poly.pdbx_seq_one_letter_code
_entity_poly.pdbx_strand_id
1 'polypeptide(L)'
;MKIFDLLGDADPSTTKCPMCKQYVEPTTCGFSNCYWRWEGSKQLPGQPPMRCSGDWKAADDAYHYFDQTLKGTAATSGTVIWRKLLIEAKPLKN
;
A
#
# COMPACT_ATOMS: atom_id res chain seq x y z
N MET A 1 -11.80 -0.24 14.41
CA MET A 1 -10.83 0.32 13.45
C MET A 1 -9.56 -0.51 13.54
N LYS A 2 -8.98 -0.89 12.42
CA LYS A 2 -7.71 -1.64 12.35
C LYS A 2 -6.73 -0.83 11.49
N ILE A 3 -5.48 -0.78 11.93
CA ILE A 3 -4.39 -0.14 11.20
C ILE A 3 -3.42 -1.25 10.82
N PHE A 4 -2.93 -1.24 9.60
CA PHE A 4 -1.97 -2.19 9.06
C PHE A 4 -0.81 -1.42 8.43
N ASP A 5 0.42 -1.65 8.90
CA ASP A 5 1.61 -1.08 8.30
C ASP A 5 2.08 -2.00 7.16
N LEU A 6 1.82 -1.60 5.91
CA LEU A 6 2.15 -2.41 4.74
C LEU A 6 3.67 -2.59 4.55
N LEU A 7 4.52 -1.83 5.25
CA LEU A 7 5.98 -2.04 5.19
C LEU A 7 6.51 -2.70 6.46
N GLY A 8 5.90 -2.42 7.62
CA GLY A 8 6.31 -2.97 8.90
C GLY A 8 5.73 -4.35 9.22
N ASP A 9 4.47 -4.59 8.85
CA ASP A 9 3.77 -5.86 9.12
C ASP A 9 3.93 -6.87 7.98
N ALA A 10 4.29 -6.36 6.80
CA ALA A 10 4.63 -7.12 5.61
C ALA A 10 6.07 -7.63 5.64
N ASP A 11 6.31 -8.69 6.40
CA ASP A 11 7.61 -9.36 6.35
C ASP A 11 7.58 -10.43 5.24
N PRO A 12 8.64 -10.56 4.42
CA PRO A 12 8.79 -11.69 3.52
C PRO A 12 8.61 -13.02 4.23
N SER A 13 8.97 -13.16 5.51
CA SER A 13 8.80 -14.35 6.35
C SER A 13 7.40 -14.56 6.92
N THR A 14 6.53 -13.55 6.92
CA THR A 14 5.14 -13.66 7.42
C THR A 14 4.10 -13.67 6.30
N THR A 15 4.46 -13.20 5.11
CA THR A 15 3.53 -13.03 3.97
C THR A 15 3.72 -14.14 2.93
N LYS A 16 2.82 -15.13 2.93
CA LYS A 16 2.83 -16.25 1.96
C LYS A 16 1.67 -16.17 0.97
N CYS A 17 1.94 -16.45 -0.30
CA CYS A 17 0.90 -16.70 -1.28
C CYS A 17 0.08 -17.94 -0.86
N PRO A 18 -1.27 -17.86 -0.74
CA PRO A 18 -2.08 -18.99 -0.31
C PRO A 18 -2.09 -20.13 -1.32
N MET A 19 -1.80 -19.85 -2.60
CA MET A 19 -1.77 -20.83 -3.69
C MET A 19 -0.43 -21.57 -3.77
N CYS A 20 0.69 -20.86 -3.92
CA CYS A 20 2.00 -21.49 -4.10
C CYS A 20 2.82 -21.62 -2.81
N LYS A 21 2.33 -21.06 -1.69
CA LYS A 21 2.98 -21.05 -0.36
C LYS A 21 4.37 -20.40 -0.31
N GLN A 22 4.80 -19.78 -1.40
CA GLN A 22 6.02 -18.98 -1.47
C GLN A 22 5.83 -17.66 -0.74
N TYR A 23 6.93 -17.14 -0.22
CA TYR A 23 6.98 -15.81 0.36
C TYR A 23 6.84 -14.75 -0.73
N VAL A 24 6.03 -13.73 -0.47
CA VAL A 24 5.76 -12.65 -1.43
C VAL A 24 5.97 -11.31 -0.77
N GLU A 25 6.58 -10.40 -1.51
CA GLU A 25 6.59 -8.97 -1.16
C GLU A 25 5.20 -8.41 -1.51
N PRO A 26 4.45 -7.86 -0.53
CA PRO A 26 3.12 -7.35 -0.81
C PRO A 26 3.21 -6.04 -1.59
N THR A 27 2.86 -6.10 -2.86
CA THR A 27 2.80 -4.94 -3.77
C THR A 27 1.38 -4.35 -3.89
N THR A 28 0.37 -5.04 -3.36
CA THR A 28 -1.05 -4.73 -3.53
C THR A 28 -1.86 -5.05 -2.29
N CYS A 29 -2.88 -4.23 -1.99
CA CYS A 29 -3.88 -4.51 -0.96
C CYS A 29 -5.28 -4.65 -1.59
N GLY A 30 -6.04 -5.66 -1.18
CA GLY A 30 -7.47 -5.79 -1.50
C GLY A 30 -8.31 -5.49 -0.26
N PHE A 31 -9.44 -4.81 -0.46
CA PHE A 31 -10.41 -4.51 0.60
C PHE A 31 -11.78 -5.08 0.22
N SER A 32 -12.52 -5.58 1.20
CA SER A 32 -13.90 -6.03 1.00
C SER A 32 -14.74 -5.72 2.23
N ASN A 33 -15.99 -5.30 2.01
CA ASN A 33 -16.98 -4.99 3.05
C ASN A 33 -16.48 -4.00 4.15
N CYS A 34 -15.67 -3.00 3.78
CA CYS A 34 -15.15 -2.01 4.73
C CYS A 34 -15.03 -0.61 4.10
N TYR A 35 -14.89 0.41 4.95
CA TYR A 35 -14.29 1.67 4.54
C TYR A 35 -12.79 1.59 4.80
N TRP A 36 -12.00 2.15 3.89
CA TRP A 36 -10.56 2.19 4.04
C TRP A 36 -9.97 3.55 3.63
N ARG A 37 -8.83 3.89 4.23
CA ARG A 37 -7.97 5.01 3.82
C ARG A 37 -6.51 4.61 3.94
N TRP A 38 -5.62 5.45 3.42
CA TRP A 38 -4.18 5.22 3.55
C TRP A 38 -3.44 6.51 3.88
N GLU A 39 -2.35 6.38 4.61
CA GLU A 39 -1.38 7.44 4.88
C GLU A 39 0.01 6.88 4.61
N GLY A 40 0.88 7.67 3.98
CA GLY A 40 2.24 7.21 3.72
C GLY A 40 3.23 8.33 3.50
N SER A 41 4.49 7.94 3.37
CA SER A 41 5.59 8.84 3.04
C SER A 41 6.38 8.29 1.87
N LYS A 42 6.48 9.07 0.80
CA LYS A 42 7.23 8.76 -0.41
C LYS A 42 8.51 9.56 -0.45
N GLN A 43 9.59 8.97 -0.94
CA GLN A 43 10.84 9.68 -1.17
C GLN A 43 11.27 9.52 -2.62
N LEU A 44 11.45 10.66 -3.30
CA LEU A 44 12.10 10.72 -4.61
C LEU A 44 13.63 10.86 -4.44
N PRO A 45 14.44 10.38 -5.39
CA PRO A 45 15.88 10.59 -5.36
C PRO A 45 16.24 12.08 -5.24
N GLY A 46 17.12 12.41 -4.28
CA GLY A 46 17.57 13.79 -4.04
C GLY A 46 16.56 14.70 -3.35
N GLN A 47 15.39 14.19 -2.93
CA GLN A 47 14.37 14.97 -2.23
C GLN A 47 14.12 14.45 -0.80
N PRO A 48 13.68 15.33 0.13
CA PRO A 48 13.20 14.88 1.43
C PRO A 48 11.90 14.05 1.28
N PRO A 49 11.61 13.13 2.22
CA PRO A 49 10.36 12.38 2.19
C PRO A 49 9.13 13.29 2.26
N MET A 50 8.18 13.09 1.37
CA MET A 50 6.92 13.81 1.33
C MET A 50 5.81 12.94 1.91
N ARG A 51 4.97 13.52 2.79
CA ARG A 51 3.77 12.85 3.29
C ARG A 51 2.66 12.92 2.24
N CYS A 52 1.90 11.84 2.13
CA CYS A 52 0.74 11.76 1.27
C CYS A 52 -0.31 10.86 1.92
N SER A 53 -1.57 11.07 1.57
CA SER A 53 -2.69 10.30 2.08
C SER A 53 -3.81 10.24 1.04
N GLY A 54 -4.72 9.29 1.21
CA GLY A 54 -5.98 9.23 0.49
C GLY A 54 -7.15 9.34 1.46
N ASP A 55 -8.25 9.89 0.98
CA ASP A 55 -9.49 9.98 1.75
C ASP A 55 -10.12 8.60 2.00
N TRP A 56 -11.03 8.56 2.97
CA TRP A 56 -11.85 7.39 3.22
C TRP A 56 -12.73 7.07 2.00
N LYS A 57 -12.70 5.81 1.57
CA LYS A 57 -13.56 5.28 0.52
C LYS A 57 -14.11 3.91 0.90
N ALA A 58 -15.27 3.57 0.35
CA ALA A 58 -15.81 2.22 0.47
C ALA A 58 -14.95 1.26 -0.36
N ALA A 59 -14.79 0.04 0.13
CA ALA A 59 -14.21 -1.06 -0.63
C ALA A 59 -15.04 -1.28 -1.91
N ASP A 60 -14.35 -1.35 -3.03
CA ASP A 60 -14.89 -1.58 -4.38
C ASP A 60 -14.59 -3.00 -4.88
N ASP A 61 -14.26 -3.91 -3.94
CA ASP A 61 -13.81 -5.29 -4.21
C ASP A 61 -12.67 -5.36 -5.26
N ALA A 62 -11.85 -4.31 -5.35
CA ALA A 62 -10.71 -4.23 -6.26
C ALA A 62 -9.37 -4.31 -5.52
N TYR A 63 -8.31 -4.61 -6.29
CA TYR A 63 -6.93 -4.50 -5.83
C TYR A 63 -6.44 -3.06 -6.00
N HIS A 64 -5.84 -2.51 -4.94
CA HIS A 64 -5.18 -1.20 -4.99
C HIS A 64 -3.67 -1.37 -5.00
N TYR A 65 -3.06 -0.75 -6.02
CA TYR A 65 -1.63 -0.76 -6.24
C TYR A 65 -1.00 0.47 -5.57
N PHE A 66 0.01 0.22 -4.73
CA PHE A 66 0.87 1.25 -4.16
C PHE A 66 2.27 1.14 -4.79
N ASP A 67 2.30 1.00 -6.11
CA ASP A 67 3.50 0.70 -6.89
C ASP A 67 4.65 1.69 -6.59
N GLN A 68 5.83 1.13 -6.30
CA GLN A 68 7.09 1.86 -6.12
C GLN A 68 7.74 2.25 -7.45
N THR A 69 7.30 1.64 -8.54
CA THR A 69 7.73 1.96 -9.89
C THR A 69 6.79 3.00 -10.48
N LEU A 70 7.31 4.20 -10.76
CA LEU A 70 6.61 5.19 -11.58
C LEU A 70 6.42 4.61 -12.99
N LYS A 71 5.32 3.89 -13.23
CA LYS A 71 4.90 3.59 -14.60
C LYS A 71 4.12 4.78 -15.14
N GLY A 72 4.83 5.71 -15.75
CA GLY A 72 4.22 6.86 -16.41
C GLY A 72 5.23 7.80 -17.06
N THR A 73 5.44 7.58 -18.36
CA THR A 73 6.10 8.44 -19.35
C THR A 73 7.63 8.43 -19.41
N ALA A 74 8.12 8.27 -20.64
CA ALA A 74 9.52 8.19 -21.00
C ALA A 74 10.29 9.43 -20.51
N ALA A 75 11.25 9.22 -19.61
CA ALA A 75 12.50 10.00 -19.37
C ALA A 75 12.98 10.03 -17.90
N THR A 76 12.25 9.47 -16.93
CA THR A 76 12.72 9.44 -15.53
C THR A 76 12.47 8.10 -14.87
N SER A 77 13.45 7.20 -14.99
CA SER A 77 13.58 5.98 -14.18
C SER A 77 13.85 6.34 -12.72
N GLY A 78 12.87 6.92 -12.03
CA GLY A 78 12.93 7.23 -10.61
C GLY A 78 12.22 6.15 -9.80
N THR A 79 12.94 5.46 -8.93
CA THR A 79 12.32 4.58 -7.92
C THR A 79 11.68 5.46 -6.85
N VAL A 80 10.35 5.39 -6.70
CA VAL A 80 9.67 5.98 -5.54
C VAL A 80 9.78 4.99 -4.40
N ILE A 81 10.51 5.37 -3.35
CA ILE A 81 10.63 4.53 -2.16
C ILE A 81 9.55 4.95 -1.17
N TRP A 82 8.66 4.03 -0.82
CA TRP A 82 7.79 4.23 0.34
C TRP A 82 8.61 4.03 1.61
N ARG A 83 8.59 5.01 2.51
CA ARG A 83 9.20 4.93 3.84
C ARG A 83 8.19 4.48 4.91
N LYS A 84 6.91 4.70 4.64
CA LYS A 84 5.79 4.31 5.50
C LYS A 84 4.55 4.20 4.64
N LEU A 85 3.74 3.18 4.88
CA LEU A 85 2.43 3.03 4.26
C LEU A 85 1.47 2.36 5.24
N LEU A 86 0.63 3.16 5.88
CA LEU A 86 -0.40 2.71 6.79
C LEU A 86 -1.72 2.62 6.06
N ILE A 87 -2.41 1.51 6.27
CA ILE A 87 -3.75 1.26 5.81
C ILE A 87 -4.66 1.26 7.03
N GLU A 88 -5.70 2.07 7.00
CA GLU A 88 -6.73 2.09 8.04
C GLU A 88 -8.02 1.55 7.47
N ALA A 89 -8.63 0.58 8.16
CA ALA A 89 -9.91 0.02 7.78
C ALA A 89 -10.92 0.06 8.95
N LYS A 90 -12.18 0.31 8.62
CA LYS A 90 -13.31 0.25 9.55
C LYS A 90 -14.51 -0.41 8.88
N PRO A 91 -15.41 -1.06 9.65
CA PRO A 91 -16.62 -1.66 9.09
C PRO A 91 -17.46 -0.64 8.32
N LEU A 92 -18.14 -1.08 7.27
CA LEU A 92 -19.32 -0.38 6.78
C LEU A 92 -20.30 -0.34 7.96
N LYS A 93 -20.71 0.84 8.41
CA LYS A 93 -21.69 0.92 9.51
C LYS A 93 -22.94 0.13 9.08
N ASN A 94 -23.38 -0.79 9.92
CA ASN A 94 -24.78 -1.24 9.90
C ASN A 94 -25.66 -0.12 10.45
#